data_AF-A0A970KYM2-F1
#
_entry.id   AF-A0A970KYM2-F1
#
_cell.length_a   1.000
_cell.length_b   1.000
_cell.length_c   1.000
_cell.angle_alpha   90.00
_cell.angle_beta   90.00
_cell.angle_gamma   90.00
#
_symmetry.space_group_name_H-M   'P 1'
#
loop_
_entity.id
_entity.type
_entity.pdbx_description
1 polymer ?
#
loop_
_entity_poly.entity_id
_entity_poly.type
_entity_poly.pdbx_seq_one_letter_code
_entity_poly.pdbx_strand_id
1 'polypeptide(L)'
;MCPQCAGRLHEMSTSIRIEIRVIPAQVKVIEHVQHVYACRACERTRIRTPVVRALMPKPPIPGSYASPSAIASVIHNKYVQGIPLYRQEQEFSRLGVGLSRQTLANWTLKATERHLVPIY
;
A
#
# COMPACT_ATOMS: atom_id res chain seq x y z
N MET A 1 27.87 26.72 -32.20
CA MET A 1 27.99 27.59 -33.39
C MET A 1 27.58 26.79 -34.62
N CYS A 2 26.98 27.43 -35.64
CA CYS A 2 26.53 26.76 -36.86
C CYS A 2 27.71 26.06 -37.56
N PRO A 3 27.60 24.77 -37.91
CA PRO A 3 28.71 24.02 -38.49
C PRO A 3 29.16 24.51 -39.87
N GLN A 4 28.35 25.33 -40.55
CA GLN A 4 28.63 25.77 -41.93
C GLN A 4 29.06 27.24 -42.03
N CYS A 5 28.65 28.10 -41.10
CA CYS A 5 28.97 29.52 -41.13
C CYS A 5 29.44 30.10 -39.79
N ALA A 6 29.66 29.26 -38.77
CA ALA A 6 30.08 29.63 -37.42
C ALA A 6 29.16 30.63 -36.67
N GLY A 7 27.99 30.98 -37.22
CA GLY A 7 27.02 31.87 -36.57
C GLY A 7 26.34 31.28 -35.32
N ARG A 8 25.60 32.12 -34.57
CA ARG A 8 24.77 31.65 -33.46
C ARG A 8 23.53 30.92 -33.99
N LEU A 9 23.31 29.69 -33.52
CA LEU A 9 22.12 28.90 -33.81
C LEU A 9 20.96 29.42 -32.96
N HIS A 10 19.76 29.48 -33.55
CA HIS A 10 18.50 29.72 -32.84
C HIS A 10 17.65 28.44 -32.90
N GLU A 11 16.75 28.28 -31.94
CA GLU A 11 15.89 27.10 -31.87
C GLU A 11 14.84 27.12 -33.00
N MET A 12 14.78 26.06 -33.82
CA MET A 12 13.92 25.99 -35.01
C MET A 12 12.63 25.21 -34.75
N SER A 13 12.72 24.06 -34.08
CA SER A 13 11.58 23.29 -33.58
C SER A 13 12.07 22.21 -32.62
N THR A 14 11.23 21.85 -31.64
CA THR A 14 11.54 20.81 -30.65
C THR A 14 10.83 19.51 -31.03
N SER A 15 11.57 18.42 -31.25
CA SER A 15 10.98 17.10 -31.49
C SER A 15 10.76 16.38 -30.15
N ILE A 16 9.50 16.19 -29.75
CA ILE A 16 9.15 15.44 -28.55
C ILE A 16 8.94 13.98 -28.93
N ARG A 17 9.69 13.07 -28.29
CA ARG A 17 9.47 11.62 -28.41
C ARG A 17 8.92 11.09 -27.11
N ILE A 18 7.77 10.41 -27.18
CA ILE A 18 7.13 9.78 -26.04
C ILE A 18 7.39 8.28 -26.13
N GLU A 19 7.83 7.69 -25.02
CA GLU A 19 8.01 6.24 -24.88
C GLU A 19 7.28 5.76 -23.63
N ILE A 20 6.62 4.60 -23.75
CA ILE A 20 5.93 3.97 -22.63
C ILE A 20 6.87 2.94 -22.00
N ARG A 21 7.26 3.18 -20.75
CA ARG A 21 8.01 2.20 -19.95
C ARG A 21 7.05 1.46 -19.01
N VAL A 22 7.06 0.14 -19.06
CA VAL A 22 6.30 -0.70 -18.13
C VAL A 22 7.14 -0.94 -16.88
N ILE A 23 6.59 -0.57 -15.71
CA ILE A 23 7.18 -0.89 -14.41
C ILE A 23 6.30 -1.97 -13.77
N PRO A 24 6.84 -3.15 -13.42
CA PRO A 24 6.06 -4.22 -12.81
C PRO A 24 5.56 -3.84 -11.41
N ALA A 25 4.58 -4.59 -10.92
CA ALA A 25 4.01 -4.39 -9.59
C ALA A 25 5.09 -4.49 -8.50
N GLN A 26 5.11 -3.50 -7.60
CA GLN A 26 6.02 -3.47 -6.44
C GLN A 26 5.20 -3.70 -5.17
N VAL A 27 5.66 -4.59 -4.31
CA VAL A 27 5.08 -4.79 -2.98
C VAL A 27 6.03 -4.20 -1.94
N LYS A 28 5.49 -3.34 -1.06
CA LYS A 28 6.23 -2.72 0.03
C LYS A 28 5.59 -3.11 1.35
N VAL A 29 6.42 -3.54 2.29
CA VAL A 29 6.01 -3.75 3.68
C VAL A 29 6.14 -2.43 4.42
N ILE A 30 5.04 -1.94 4.98
CA ILE A 30 5.00 -0.70 5.75
C ILE A 30 4.78 -1.07 7.21
N GLU A 31 5.75 -0.76 8.06
CA GLU A 31 5.64 -0.96 9.51
C GLU A 31 5.20 0.35 10.19
N HIS A 32 4.14 0.26 10.98
CA HIS A 32 3.66 1.38 11.79
C HIS A 32 4.03 1.14 13.26
N VAL A 33 4.94 1.96 13.79
CA VAL A 33 5.38 1.89 15.19
C VAL A 33 4.55 2.84 16.05
N GLN A 34 3.86 2.32 17.07
CA GLN A 34 3.11 3.11 18.04
C GLN A 34 3.83 3.14 19.38
N HIS A 35 4.21 4.34 19.83
CA HIS A 35 4.75 4.54 21.17
C HIS A 35 3.63 4.66 22.22
N VAL A 36 3.81 3.96 23.33
CA VAL A 36 2.91 3.97 24.48
C VAL A 36 3.67 4.51 25.68
N TYR A 37 3.13 5.55 26.30
CA TYR A 37 3.73 6.26 27.41
C TYR A 37 2.96 5.98 28.70
N ALA A 38 3.69 5.80 29.80
CA ALA A 38 3.14 5.66 31.14
C ALA A 38 3.94 6.51 32.13
N CYS A 39 3.25 7.11 33.11
CA CYS A 39 3.91 7.88 34.16
C CYS A 39 4.49 6.97 35.25
N ARG A 40 5.82 6.86 35.34
CA ARG A 40 6.53 6.05 36.36
C ARG A 40 6.21 6.46 37.80
N ALA A 41 5.90 7.74 38.04
CA ALA A 41 5.59 8.24 39.37
C ALA A 41 4.22 7.76 39.87
N CYS A 42 3.20 7.81 39.00
CA CYS A 42 1.86 7.30 39.28
C CYS A 42 1.83 5.77 39.43
N GLU A 43 2.73 5.07 38.73
CA GLU A 43 2.90 3.63 38.82
C GLU A 43 3.42 3.20 40.21
N ARG A 44 4.41 3.92 40.76
CA ARG A 44 4.96 3.62 42.11
C ARG A 44 3.99 3.95 43.25
N THR A 45 3.16 4.98 43.09
CA THR A 45 2.21 5.42 44.13
C THR A 45 0.89 4.63 44.14
N ARG A 46 0.67 3.69 43.20
CA ARG A 46 -0.53 2.83 43.09
C ARG A 46 -1.88 3.56 43.08
N ILE A 47 -1.91 4.82 42.64
CA ILE A 47 -3.15 5.61 42.59
C ILE A 47 -3.93 5.24 41.32
N ARG A 48 -3.46 5.69 40.15
CA ARG A 48 -3.85 5.26 38.79
C ARG A 48 -2.75 5.69 37.81
N THR A 49 -2.28 4.79 36.94
CA THR A 49 -1.25 5.13 35.94
C THR A 49 -1.92 5.50 34.61
N PRO A 50 -1.88 6.76 34.16
CA PRO A 50 -2.40 7.12 32.85
C PRO A 50 -1.50 6.51 31.75
N VAL A 51 -2.12 5.70 30.88
CA VAL A 51 -1.46 5.14 29.70
C VAL A 51 -1.89 5.97 28.49
N VAL A 52 -0.93 6.69 27.90
CA VAL A 52 -1.16 7.56 26.74
C VAL A 52 -0.55 6.90 25.52
N ARG A 53 -1.35 6.68 24.47
CA ARG A 53 -0.88 6.09 23.20
C ARG A 53 -0.77 7.17 22.15
N ALA A 54 0.33 7.18 21.40
CA ALA A 54 0.48 8.06 20.23
C ALA A 54 -0.56 7.72 19.14
N LEU A 55 -0.90 8.70 18.30
CA LEU A 55 -1.81 8.48 17.18
C LEU A 55 -1.19 7.50 16.17
N MET A 56 -1.97 6.51 15.74
CA MET A 56 -1.57 5.53 14.73
C MET A 56 -2.71 5.37 13.71
N PRO A 57 -2.42 5.25 12.40
CA PRO A 57 -3.43 4.98 11.40
C PRO A 57 -4.19 3.69 11.73
N LYS A 58 -5.53 3.75 11.64
CA LYS A 58 -6.36 2.56 11.87
C LYS A 58 -6.25 1.64 10.65
N PRO A 59 -5.84 0.37 10.84
CA PRO A 59 -5.83 -0.58 9.73
C PRO A 59 -7.26 -0.89 9.28
N PRO A 60 -7.50 -1.17 7.98
CA PRO A 60 -8.82 -1.51 7.47
C PRO A 60 -9.35 -2.81 8.08
N ILE A 61 -8.46 -3.77 8.38
CA ILE A 61 -8.76 -5.02 9.07
C ILE A 61 -7.81 -5.12 10.28
N PRO A 62 -8.31 -5.02 11.53
CA PRO A 62 -7.47 -5.14 12.72
C PRO A 62 -6.71 -6.47 12.78
N GLY A 63 -5.43 -6.43 13.12
CA GLY A 63 -4.57 -7.62 13.25
C GLY A 63 -4.15 -8.29 11.93
N SER A 64 -4.39 -7.63 10.79
CA SER A 64 -4.04 -8.13 9.46
C SER A 64 -2.89 -7.32 8.84
N TYR A 65 -2.13 -7.93 7.94
CA TYR A 65 -1.16 -7.26 7.07
C TYR A 65 -1.82 -6.46 5.92
N ALA A 66 -3.15 -6.44 5.87
CA ALA A 66 -3.91 -5.83 4.80
C ALA A 66 -3.87 -4.30 4.87
N SER A 67 -3.17 -3.68 3.91
CA SER A 67 -3.33 -2.26 3.64
C SER A 67 -4.57 -2.01 2.76
N PRO A 68 -5.15 -0.79 2.77
CA PRO A 68 -6.28 -0.47 1.89
C PRO A 68 -5.95 -0.72 0.40
N SER A 69 -4.73 -0.36 -0.02
CA SER A 69 -4.25 -0.59 -1.39
C SER A 69 -4.11 -2.09 -1.71
N ALA A 70 -3.61 -2.90 -0.77
CA ALA A 70 -3.50 -4.34 -0.97
C ALA A 70 -4.89 -4.98 -1.13
N ILE A 71 -5.85 -4.62 -0.27
CA ILE A 71 -7.24 -5.11 -0.38
C ILE A 71 -7.85 -4.70 -1.73
N ALA A 72 -7.72 -3.43 -2.12
CA ALA A 72 -8.23 -2.93 -3.39
C ALA A 72 -7.64 -3.69 -4.59
N SER A 73 -6.33 -3.96 -4.57
CA SER A 73 -5.67 -4.73 -5.64
C SER A 73 -6.21 -6.17 -5.73
N VAL A 74 -6.45 -6.82 -4.60
CA VAL A 74 -6.96 -8.20 -4.56
C VAL A 74 -8.40 -8.26 -5.06
N ILE A 75 -9.24 -7.33 -4.64
CA ILE A 75 -10.63 -7.21 -5.09
C ILE A 75 -10.68 -6.89 -6.59
N HIS A 76 -9.92 -5.90 -7.04
CA HIS A 76 -9.81 -5.54 -8.47
C HIS A 76 -9.38 -6.75 -9.31
N ASN A 77 -8.31 -7.42 -8.90
CA ASN A 77 -7.81 -8.58 -9.65
C ASN A 77 -8.82 -9.73 -9.66
N LYS A 78 -9.56 -9.94 -8.57
CA LYS A 78 -10.55 -11.02 -8.47
C LYS A 78 -11.80 -10.75 -9.31
N TYR A 79 -12.36 -9.55 -9.20
CA TYR A 79 -13.69 -9.24 -9.74
C TYR A 79 -13.64 -8.49 -11.08
N VAL A 80 -12.64 -7.63 -11.29
CA VAL A 80 -12.50 -6.87 -12.55
C VAL A 80 -11.65 -7.64 -13.55
N GLN A 81 -10.51 -8.20 -13.11
CA GLN A 81 -9.59 -8.92 -13.99
C GLN A 81 -9.86 -10.44 -14.07
N GLY A 82 -10.80 -10.96 -13.27
CA GLY A 82 -11.14 -12.39 -13.26
C GLY A 82 -10.01 -13.31 -12.79
N ILE A 83 -9.02 -12.79 -12.06
CA ILE A 83 -7.87 -13.55 -11.58
C ILE A 83 -8.25 -14.31 -10.30
N PRO A 84 -8.22 -15.66 -10.30
CA PRO A 84 -8.55 -16.45 -9.12
C PRO A 84 -7.52 -16.26 -8.01
N LEU A 85 -7.96 -16.37 -6.74
CA LEU A 85 -7.13 -16.08 -5.57
C LEU A 85 -5.84 -16.92 -5.48
N TYR A 86 -5.83 -18.16 -5.96
CA TYR A 86 -4.62 -18.99 -5.95
C TYR A 86 -3.53 -18.41 -6.88
N ARG A 87 -3.93 -17.76 -7.99
CA ARG A 87 -2.99 -17.14 -8.93
C ARG A 87 -2.43 -15.85 -8.34
N GLN A 88 -3.26 -15.12 -7.60
CA GLN A 88 -2.80 -13.95 -6.86
C GLN A 88 -1.82 -14.34 -5.74
N GLU A 89 -2.09 -15.43 -5.01
CA GLU A 89 -1.16 -16.01 -4.02
C GLU A 89 0.20 -16.35 -4.64
N GLN A 90 0.22 -17.00 -5.80
CA GLN A 90 1.47 -17.28 -6.54
C GLN A 90 2.20 -16.00 -6.92
N GLU A 91 1.47 -14.96 -7.34
CA GLU A 91 2.06 -13.67 -7.70
C GLU A 91 2.67 -12.97 -6.48
N PHE A 92 1.98 -12.94 -5.34
CA PHE A 92 2.55 -12.43 -4.09
C PHE A 92 3.78 -13.22 -3.67
N SER A 93 3.77 -14.55 -3.83
CA SER A 93 4.92 -15.40 -3.55
C SER A 93 6.14 -15.04 -4.42
N ARG A 94 5.94 -14.75 -5.71
CA ARG A 94 7.02 -14.27 -6.61
C ARG A 94 7.58 -12.92 -6.18
N LEU A 95 6.75 -12.08 -5.56
CA LEU A 95 7.15 -10.79 -5.00
C LEU A 95 7.76 -10.92 -3.58
N GLY A 96 8.02 -12.15 -3.11
CA GLY A 96 8.63 -12.43 -1.81
C GLY A 96 7.67 -12.36 -0.63
N VAL A 97 6.35 -12.32 -0.88
CA VAL A 97 5.33 -12.16 0.15
C VAL A 97 4.49 -13.44 0.27
N GLY A 98 4.69 -14.17 1.37
CA GLY A 98 3.94 -15.40 1.68
C GLY A 98 2.54 -15.10 2.20
N LEU A 99 1.55 -15.00 1.32
CA LEU A 99 0.14 -14.83 1.68
C LEU A 99 -0.66 -16.06 1.25
N SER A 100 -1.35 -16.70 2.21
CA SER A 100 -2.21 -17.82 1.87
C SER A 100 -3.45 -17.39 1.09
N ARG A 101 -3.98 -18.27 0.24
CA ARG A 101 -5.30 -18.08 -0.39
C ARG A 101 -6.40 -17.75 0.61
N GLN A 102 -6.38 -18.38 1.79
CA GLN A 102 -7.35 -18.15 2.84
C GLN A 102 -7.26 -16.72 3.40
N THR A 103 -6.03 -16.21 3.57
CA THR A 103 -5.78 -14.83 3.97
C THR A 103 -6.39 -13.85 2.95
N LEU A 104 -6.15 -14.07 1.66
CA LEU A 104 -6.72 -13.23 0.59
C LEU A 104 -8.25 -13.29 0.55
N ALA A 105 -8.84 -14.49 0.73
CA ALA A 105 -10.29 -14.64 0.80
C ALA A 105 -10.88 -13.89 2.00
N ASN A 106 -10.28 -14.04 3.18
CA ASN A 106 -10.69 -13.34 4.39
C ASN A 106 -10.57 -11.82 4.24
N TRP A 107 -9.58 -11.32 3.51
CA TRP A 107 -9.47 -9.89 3.20
C TRP A 107 -10.65 -9.42 2.38
N THR A 108 -11.03 -10.15 1.32
CA THR A 108 -12.19 -9.77 0.50
C THR A 108 -13.49 -9.76 1.31
N LEU A 109 -13.75 -10.78 2.12
CA LEU A 109 -14.98 -10.87 2.92
C LEU A 109 -15.06 -9.76 3.98
N LYS A 110 -14.03 -9.64 4.82
CA LYS A 110 -14.00 -8.66 5.90
C LYS A 110 -13.99 -7.22 5.40
N ALA A 111 -13.35 -6.96 4.27
CA ALA A 111 -13.38 -5.63 3.66
C ALA A 111 -14.79 -5.28 3.20
N THR A 112 -15.49 -6.22 2.56
CA THR A 112 -16.88 -6.01 2.12
C THR A 112 -17.79 -5.75 3.30
N GLU A 113 -17.83 -6.66 4.28
CA GLU A 113 -18.69 -6.57 5.47
C GLU A 113 -18.50 -5.26 6.24
N ARG A 114 -17.26 -4.79 6.33
CA ARG A 114 -16.91 -3.67 7.22
C ARG A 114 -16.97 -2.31 6.53
N HIS A 115 -16.72 -2.25 5.21
CA HIS A 115 -16.54 -0.99 4.49
C HIS A 115 -17.40 -0.83 3.26
N LEU A 116 -17.84 -1.91 2.61
CA LEU A 116 -18.56 -1.83 1.33
C LEU A 116 -20.06 -2.08 1.46
N VAL A 117 -20.53 -2.71 2.54
CA VAL A 117 -21.97 -2.87 2.84
C VAL A 117 -22.74 -1.53 2.76
N PRO A 118 -22.24 -0.40 3.31
CA PRO A 118 -22.99 0.86 3.28
C PRO A 118 -23.11 1.51 1.89
N ILE A 119 -22.35 1.03 0.89
CA ILE A 119 -22.29 1.61 -0.46
C ILE A 119 -23.34 0.95 -1.38
N TYR A 120 -23.88 -0.21 -0.98
CA TYR A 120 -24.85 -1.00 -1.73
C TYR A 120 -26.23 -0.92 -1.08
#